data_AF-A0A960SGG1-F1
#
_entry.id   AF-A0A960SGG1-F1
#
_cell.length_a   1.000
_cell.length_b   1.000
_cell.length_c   1.000
_cell.angle_alpha   90.00
_cell.angle_beta   90.00
_cell.angle_gamma   90.00
#
_symmetry.space_group_name_H-M   'P 1'
#
loop_
_entity.id
_entity.type
_entity.pdbx_description
1 polymer ?
#
loop_
_entity_poly.entity_id
_entity_poly.type
_entity_poly.pdbx_seq_one_letter_code
_entity_poly.pdbx_strand_id
1 'polypeptide(L)' 'MEDKPNIILINCDDLGYGDLGCYGSTRNNTPFLDQLAAEGKRFTDFYMASPVCSPS' A
#
# COMPACT_ATOMS: atom_id res chain seq x y z
N MET A 1 9.92 -21.74 21.35
CA MET A 1 9.04 -20.58 21.52
C MET A 1 8.58 -20.23 20.12
N GLU A 2 7.28 -20.19 19.86
CA GLU A 2 6.77 -19.72 18.57
C GLU A 2 7.15 -18.23 18.46
N ASP A 3 7.99 -17.87 17.50
CA ASP A 3 8.38 -16.47 17.30
C ASP A 3 7.14 -15.69 16.87
N LYS A 4 6.65 -14.84 17.77
CA LYS A 4 5.51 -13.97 17.49
C LYS A 4 5.99 -12.82 16.60
N PRO A 5 5.48 -12.70 15.36
CA PRO A 5 5.93 -11.63 14.48
C PRO A 5 5.47 -10.26 15.00
N ASN A 6 6.27 -9.24 14.73
CA ASN A 6 5.84 -7.85 14.86
C ASN A 6 4.87 -7.51 13.72
N ILE A 7 3.85 -6.72 14.01
CA ILE A 7 2.88 -6.23 13.01
C ILE A 7 3.03 -4.71 12.91
N ILE A 8 3.29 -4.22 11.69
CA ILE A 8 3.37 -2.79 11.39
C ILE A 8 2.27 -2.46 10.38
N LEU A 9 1.39 -1.53 10.75
CA LEU A 9 0.36 -0.99 9.86
C LEU A 9 0.80 0.41 9.41
N ILE A 10 0.98 0.57 8.10
CA ILE A 10 1.29 1.85 7.47
C ILE A 10 0.06 2.27 6.67
N ASN A 11 -0.57 3.38 7.06
CA ASN A 11 -1.68 3.98 6.32
C ASN A 11 -1.23 5.33 5.75
N CYS A 12 -1.49 5.57 4.48
CA CYS A 12 -1.13 6.80 3.80
C CYS A 12 -2.38 7.66 3.60
N ASP A 13 -2.28 8.95 3.88
CA ASP A 13 -3.35 9.91 3.66
C ASP A 13 -3.39 10.30 2.16
N ASP A 14 -4.58 10.21 1.55
CA ASP A 14 -4.86 10.58 0.15
C ASP A 14 -3.93 9.97 -0.94
N LEU A 15 -3.28 8.83 -0.68
CA LEU A 15 -2.48 8.13 -1.70
C LEU A 15 -3.40 7.44 -2.72
N GLY A 16 -3.36 7.90 -3.97
CA GLY A 16 -4.18 7.37 -5.05
C GLY A 16 -3.69 6.02 -5.56
N TYR A 17 -4.62 5.21 -6.10
CA TYR A 17 -4.32 3.88 -6.64
C TYR A 17 -3.20 3.89 -7.68
N GLY A 18 -3.21 4.90 -8.58
CA GLY A 18 -2.24 5.02 -9.67
C GLY A 18 -0.95 5.75 -9.30
N ASP A 19 -0.75 6.13 -8.03
CA ASP A 19 0.39 6.96 -7.65
C ASP A 19 1.70 6.19 -7.53
N LEU A 20 1.67 4.87 -7.33
CA LEU A 20 2.87 4.04 -7.17
C LEU A 20 3.29 3.37 -8.49
N GLY A 21 4.60 3.17 -8.66
CA GLY A 21 5.17 2.46 -9.81
C GLY A 21 4.59 1.05 -9.97
N CYS A 22 4.42 0.31 -8.88
CA CYS A 22 3.83 -1.04 -8.89
C CYS A 22 2.34 -1.08 -9.28
N TYR A 23 1.66 0.06 -9.36
CA TYR A 23 0.31 0.21 -9.92
C TYR A 23 0.28 0.96 -11.26
N GLY A 24 1.45 1.23 -11.86
CA GLY A 24 1.57 1.79 -13.21
C GLY A 24 1.90 3.28 -13.28
N SER A 25 2.27 3.93 -12.17
CA SER A 25 2.73 5.32 -12.22
C SER A 25 3.97 5.46 -13.11
N THR A 26 3.92 6.35 -14.09
CA THR A 26 5.09 6.72 -14.92
C THR A 26 5.73 8.04 -14.48
N ARG A 27 5.14 8.69 -13.47
CA ARG A 27 5.55 10.02 -12.99
C ARG A 27 6.26 9.95 -11.64
N ASN A 28 5.76 9.11 -10.73
CA ASN A 28 6.30 8.99 -9.39
C ASN A 28 7.26 7.79 -9.33
N ASN A 29 8.47 8.01 -8.82
CA ASN A 29 9.45 6.95 -8.62
C ASN A 29 9.35 6.41 -7.18
N THR A 30 8.83 5.20 -7.00
CA THR A 30 8.54 4.61 -5.67
C THR A 30 9.25 3.28 -5.43
N PRO A 31 10.58 3.20 -5.61
CA PRO A 31 11.30 1.93 -5.72
C PRO A 31 11.20 1.03 -4.49
N PHE A 32 11.12 1.61 -3.29
CA PHE A 32 11.00 0.85 -2.04
C PHE A 32 9.60 0.24 -1.86
N LEU A 33 8.55 0.93 -2.29
CA LEU A 33 7.19 0.40 -2.27
C LEU A 33 6.98 -0.62 -3.39
N ASP A 34 7.65 -0.43 -4.52
CA ASP A 34 7.65 -1.39 -5.63
C ASP A 34 8.34 -2.69 -5.23
N GLN A 35 9.48 -2.61 -4.52
CA GLN A 35 10.16 -3.76 -3.93
C GLN A 35 9.28 -4.47 -2.90
N LEU A 36 8.65 -3.72 -1.98
CA LEU A 36 7.74 -4.29 -0.98
C LEU A 36 6.58 -5.07 -1.64
N ALA A 37 6.03 -4.53 -2.73
CA ALA A 37 4.98 -5.19 -3.49
C ALA A 37 5.47 -6.47 -4.21
N ALA A 38 6.73 -6.51 -4.66
CA ALA A 38 7.33 -7.66 -5.32
C ALA A 38 7.73 -8.79 -4.35
N GLU A 39 8.18 -8.44 -3.14
CA GLU A 39 8.55 -9.40 -2.08
C GLU A 39 7.34 -9.90 -1.30
N GLY A 40 6.22 -9.17 -1.35
CA GLY A 40 5.00 -9.47 -0.63
C GLY A 40 3.81 -9.81 -1.51
N LYS A 41 2.62 -9.43 -1.03
CA LYS A 41 1.36 -9.57 -1.76
C LYS A 41 0.82 -8.18 -2.09
N ARG A 42 0.65 -7.90 -3.38
CA ARG A 42 -0.04 -6.72 -3.90
C ARG A 42 -1.50 -7.04 -4.20
N PHE A 43 -2.41 -6.20 -3.72
CA PHE A 43 -3.85 -6.31 -4.00
C PHE A 43 -4.23 -5.32 -5.10
N THR A 44 -4.90 -5.80 -6.15
CA THR A 44 -5.39 -4.91 -7.22
C THR A 44 -6.79 -4.37 -6.97
N ASP A 45 -7.50 -4.93 -6.00
CA ASP A 45 -8.90 -4.67 -5.66
C ASP A 45 -9.04 -4.53 -4.14
N PHE A 46 -8.56 -3.41 -3.59
CA PHE A 46 -8.66 -3.06 -2.17
C PHE A 46 -9.43 -1.73 -2.02
N TYR A 47 -10.51 -1.73 -1.25
CA TYR A 47 -11.43 -0.60 -1.11
C TYR A 47 -11.54 -0.17 0.35
N MET A 48 -11.55 1.14 0.59
CA MET A 48 -11.91 1.71 1.90
C MET A 48 -13.43 1.72 2.08
N ALA A 49 -13.89 1.71 3.32
CA ALA A 49 -15.32 1.67 3.62
C ALA A 49 -16.02 3.00 3.26
N SER A 50 -15.26 4.09 3.24
CA SER A 50 -15.74 5.43 2.91
C SER A 50 -14.69 6.20 2.11
N PRO A 51 -15.09 7.18 1.27
CA PRO A 51 -14.14 7.96 0.47
C PRO A 51 -13.55 9.18 1.21
N VAL A 52 -13.75 9.31 2.53
CA VAL A 52 -13.27 10.45 3.33
C VAL A 52 -12.62 9.98 4.62
N CYS A 53 -11.59 10.69 5.10
CA CYS A 53 -10.60 10.18 6.05
C CYS A 53 -11.18 9.57 7.33
N SER A 54 -12.11 10.24 8.02
CA SER A 54 -12.60 9.79 9.34
C SER A 54 -13.39 8.48 9.29
N PRO A 55 -14.29 8.24 8.32
CA PRO A 55 -15.00 6.97 8.14
C PRO A 55 -14.31 5.95 7.22
N SER A 56 -13.12 6.24 6.67
CA SER A 56 -12.38 5.31 5.79
C SER A 56 -12.13 3.94 6.42
#